data_AF-A0ABD0JMF7-F1
#
_entry.id   AF-A0ABD0JMF7-F1
#
_cell.length_a   1.000
_cell.length_b   1.000
_cell.length_c   1.000
_cell.angle_alpha   90.00
_cell.angle_beta   90.00
_cell.angle_gamma   90.00
#
_symmetry.space_group_name_H-M   'P 1'
#
loop_
_entity.id
_entity.type
_entity.pdbx_description
1 polymer ?
#
loop_
_entity_poly.entity_id
_entity_poly.type
_entity_poly.pdbx_seq_one_letter_code
_entity_poly.pdbx_strand_id
1 'polypeptide(L)'
;VHGCFFHFGQCLWRNLQSLGLQDWYLEPENSLLIKTIQALAFVPPDDVIEAFQQLMDSLDADTDETLSDFLAYFESTWLGIVQRGRRRRPKFDVAMWSVYNRVEDNLPRTNNSVEGWHRAFDQRMSVTHPTLGRLVSKLRKEQASTELMIEQHAMGVRMRKNKQYEVVNTRLQALVARYAQDDVLVFLKAVAHNL
;
A
#
# COMPACT_ATOMS: atom_id res chain seq x y z
N VAL A 1 3.51 -4.41 13.72
CA VAL A 1 2.59 -3.42 13.13
C VAL A 1 2.85 -3.42 11.63
N HIS A 2 1.83 -3.64 10.80
CA HIS A 2 1.98 -3.55 9.33
C HIS A 2 1.51 -2.18 8.85
N GLY A 3 2.20 -1.63 7.86
CA GLY A 3 1.80 -0.44 7.14
C GLY A 3 0.59 -0.69 6.23
N CYS A 4 -0.04 0.40 5.81
CA CYS A 4 -1.12 0.39 4.83
C CYS A 4 -0.56 0.84 3.48
N PHE A 5 -0.85 0.10 2.41
CA PHE A 5 -0.38 0.44 1.06
C PHE A 5 -0.80 1.85 0.62
N PHE A 6 -1.99 2.29 1.02
CA PHE A 6 -2.47 3.64 0.74
C PHE A 6 -1.58 4.71 1.38
N HIS A 7 -1.19 4.52 2.65
CA HIS A 7 -0.31 5.46 3.35
C HIS A 7 1.12 5.44 2.79
N PHE A 8 1.62 4.26 2.40
CA PHE A 8 2.88 4.14 1.67
C PHE A 8 2.86 5.00 0.39
N GLY A 9 1.84 4.81 -0.47
CA GLY A 9 1.65 5.64 -1.66
C GLY A 9 1.52 7.13 -1.37
N GLN A 10 0.78 7.51 -0.31
CA GLN A 10 0.69 8.91 0.11
C GLN A 10 2.04 9.50 0.54
N CYS A 11 2.90 8.72 1.20
CA CYS A 11 4.23 9.19 1.57
C CYS A 11 5.11 9.44 0.33
N LEU A 12 5.01 8.58 -0.69
CA LEU A 12 5.72 8.80 -1.96
C LEU A 12 5.22 10.07 -2.66
N TRP A 13 3.89 10.21 -2.77
CA TRP A 13 3.27 11.38 -3.39
C TRP A 13 3.64 12.69 -2.68
N ARG A 14 3.54 12.74 -1.35
CA ARG A 14 3.92 13.94 -0.58
C ARG A 14 5.38 14.31 -0.76
N ASN A 15 6.29 13.33 -0.87
CA ASN A 15 7.69 13.60 -1.12
C ASN A 15 7.91 14.18 -2.53
N LEU A 16 7.32 13.60 -3.58
CA LEU A 16 7.33 14.16 -4.93
C LEU A 16 6.84 15.62 -4.97
N GLN A 17 5.73 15.89 -4.27
CA GLN A 17 5.18 17.24 -4.17
C GLN A 17 6.16 18.21 -3.47
N SER A 18 6.84 17.76 -2.41
CA SER A 18 7.81 18.60 -1.70
C SER A 18 9.05 18.92 -2.54
N LEU A 19 9.34 18.10 -3.56
CA LEU A 19 10.42 18.31 -4.52
C LEU A 19 9.97 19.14 -5.75
N GLY A 20 8.71 19.57 -5.81
CA GLY A 20 8.19 20.34 -6.94
C GLY A 20 7.93 19.51 -8.20
N LEU A 21 7.93 18.18 -8.11
CA LEU A 21 7.78 17.26 -9.25
C LEU A 21 6.31 16.99 -9.63
N GLN A 22 5.39 17.86 -9.23
CA GLN A 22 3.95 17.68 -9.49
C GLN A 22 3.64 17.74 -10.98
N ASP A 23 4.16 18.75 -11.67
CA ASP A 23 3.89 18.96 -13.10
C ASP A 23 4.57 17.89 -13.95
N TRP A 24 5.80 17.50 -13.58
CA TRP A 24 6.51 16.36 -14.19
C TRP A 24 5.70 15.07 -14.07
N TYR A 25 5.11 14.81 -12.90
CA TYR A 25 4.27 13.62 -12.67
C TYR A 25 2.96 13.60 -13.49
N LEU A 26 2.49 14.73 -14.01
CA LEU A 26 1.25 14.77 -14.81
C LEU A 26 1.41 14.03 -16.15
N GLU A 27 2.63 13.86 -16.64
CA GLU A 27 2.88 13.06 -17.83
C GLU A 27 2.61 11.58 -17.55
N PRO A 28 1.86 10.87 -18.43
CA PRO A 28 1.47 9.49 -18.18
C PRO A 28 2.64 8.52 -17.92
N GLU A 29 3.76 8.73 -18.60
CA GLU A 29 4.96 7.88 -18.47
C GLU A 29 5.63 8.07 -17.11
N ASN A 30 5.74 9.31 -16.66
CA ASN A 30 6.30 9.68 -15.35
C ASN A 30 5.40 9.20 -14.21
N SER A 31 4.08 9.36 -14.36
CA SER A 31 3.09 8.81 -13.43
C SER A 31 3.22 7.29 -13.31
N LEU A 32 3.37 6.60 -14.45
CA LEU A 32 3.54 5.14 -14.49
C LEU A 32 4.87 4.72 -13.85
N LEU A 33 5.95 5.47 -14.03
CA LEU A 33 7.23 5.18 -13.39
C LEU A 33 7.13 5.24 -11.87
N ILE A 34 6.52 6.28 -11.31
CA ILE A 34 6.31 6.37 -9.85
C ILE A 34 5.41 5.24 -9.35
N LYS A 35 4.37 4.86 -10.10
CA LYS A 35 3.55 3.68 -9.77
C LYS A 35 4.35 2.38 -9.86
N THR A 36 5.34 2.30 -10.75
CA THR A 36 6.26 1.15 -10.87
C THR A 36 7.18 1.06 -9.65
N ILE A 37 7.68 2.20 -9.14
CA ILE A 37 8.39 2.25 -7.85
C ILE A 37 7.45 1.85 -6.70
N GLN A 38 6.20 2.32 -6.71
CA GLN A 38 5.20 1.92 -5.71
C GLN A 38 4.86 0.42 -5.79
N ALA A 39 4.94 -0.18 -6.99
CA ALA A 39 4.68 -1.60 -7.23
C ALA A 39 5.72 -2.53 -6.55
N LEU A 40 6.86 -2.01 -6.10
CA LEU A 40 7.82 -2.77 -5.27
C LEU A 40 7.18 -3.34 -3.99
N ALA A 41 6.07 -2.76 -3.51
CA ALA A 41 5.33 -3.32 -2.38
C ALA A 41 4.72 -4.69 -2.70
N PHE A 42 4.59 -5.06 -3.97
CA PHE A 42 4.07 -6.34 -4.45
C PHE A 42 5.17 -7.30 -4.86
N VAL A 43 6.44 -7.03 -4.53
CA VAL A 43 7.56 -7.95 -4.73
C VAL A 43 7.80 -8.71 -3.41
N PRO A 44 8.22 -9.99 -3.45
CA PRO A 44 8.66 -10.71 -2.25
C PRO A 44 9.67 -9.86 -1.46
N PRO A 45 9.53 -9.72 -0.13
CA PRO A 45 10.37 -8.82 0.66
C PRO A 45 11.88 -9.00 0.46
N ASP A 46 12.31 -10.24 0.23
CA ASP A 46 13.72 -10.59 0.04
C ASP A 46 14.27 -10.13 -1.33
N ASP A 47 13.40 -10.00 -2.33
CA ASP A 47 13.76 -9.64 -3.71
C ASP A 47 13.61 -8.14 -4.00
N VAL A 48 12.99 -7.37 -3.09
CA VAL A 48 12.68 -5.93 -3.28
C VAL A 48 13.92 -5.10 -3.62
N ILE A 49 15.06 -5.37 -2.97
CA ILE A 49 16.29 -4.61 -3.20
C ILE A 49 16.83 -4.88 -4.60
N GLU A 50 16.82 -6.14 -5.04
CA GLU A 50 17.27 -6.51 -6.38
C GLU A 50 16.34 -5.95 -7.44
N ALA A 51 15.03 -6.06 -7.24
CA ALA A 51 14.02 -5.49 -8.12
C ALA A 51 14.15 -3.96 -8.27
N PHE A 52 14.45 -3.26 -7.18
CA PHE A 52 14.74 -1.83 -7.23
C PHE A 52 15.98 -1.52 -8.05
N GLN A 53 17.08 -2.28 -7.87
CA GLN A 53 18.31 -2.07 -8.65
C GLN A 53 18.06 -2.27 -10.15
N GLN A 54 17.37 -3.34 -10.54
CA GLN A 54 17.03 -3.58 -11.94
C GLN A 54 16.18 -2.44 -12.54
N LEU A 55 15.29 -1.85 -11.74
CA LEU A 55 14.50 -0.69 -12.16
C LEU A 55 15.39 0.55 -12.36
N MET A 56 16.31 0.83 -11.43
CA MET A 56 17.24 1.96 -11.55
C MET A 56 18.15 1.82 -12.78
N ASP A 57 18.68 0.62 -13.02
CA ASP A 57 19.52 0.32 -14.18
C ASP A 57 18.78 0.49 -15.53
N SER A 58 17.43 0.54 -15.50
CA SER A 58 16.59 0.74 -16.68
C SER A 58 16.22 2.20 -16.97
N LEU A 59 16.55 3.13 -16.07
CA LEU A 59 16.23 4.55 -16.23
C LEU A 59 17.19 5.21 -17.24
N ASP A 60 16.67 6.16 -18.00
CA ASP A 60 17.50 7.08 -18.78
C ASP A 60 18.13 8.16 -17.87
N ALA A 61 19.21 8.78 -18.35
CA ALA A 61 20.00 9.72 -17.56
C ALA A 61 19.21 10.97 -17.14
N ASP A 62 18.31 11.47 -17.99
CA ASP A 62 17.54 12.69 -17.70
C ASP A 62 16.51 12.40 -16.61
N THR A 63 15.85 11.23 -16.67
CA THR A 63 14.92 10.77 -15.64
C THR A 63 15.64 10.49 -14.31
N ASP A 64 16.80 9.84 -14.35
CA ASP A 64 17.61 9.57 -13.15
C ASP A 64 18.05 10.87 -12.45
N GLU A 65 18.54 11.85 -13.23
CA GLU A 65 18.89 13.17 -12.70
C GLU A 65 17.67 13.88 -12.09
N THR A 66 16.53 13.87 -12.79
CA THR A 66 15.28 14.50 -12.33
C THR A 66 14.77 13.88 -11.03
N LEU A 67 14.91 12.56 -10.87
CA LEU A 67 14.42 11.82 -9.70
C LEU A 67 15.44 11.63 -8.58
N SER A 68 16.68 12.09 -8.74
CA SER A 68 17.78 11.83 -7.81
C SER A 68 17.41 12.04 -6.33
N ASP A 69 16.82 13.18 -5.97
CA ASP A 69 16.40 13.46 -4.59
C ASP A 69 15.25 12.56 -4.10
N PHE A 70 14.32 12.21 -4.99
CA PHE A 70 13.23 11.29 -4.69
C PHE A 70 13.74 9.87 -4.45
N LEU A 71 14.68 9.41 -5.28
CA LEU A 71 15.30 8.09 -5.17
C LEU A 71 16.15 8.00 -3.90
N ALA A 72 16.93 9.03 -3.58
CA ALA A 72 17.69 9.11 -2.33
C ALA A 72 16.77 9.06 -1.09
N TYR A 73 15.63 9.76 -1.14
CA TYR A 73 14.59 9.63 -0.12
C TYR A 73 14.05 8.19 -0.04
N PHE A 74 13.76 7.58 -1.19
CA PHE A 74 13.17 6.24 -1.24
C PHE A 74 14.10 5.21 -0.62
N GLU A 75 15.37 5.20 -1.05
CA GLU A 75 16.40 4.32 -0.52
C GLU A 75 16.59 4.52 0.98
N SER A 76 16.79 5.75 1.44
CA SER A 76 17.03 6.02 2.87
C SER A 76 15.85 5.67 3.78
N THR A 77 14.63 5.82 3.27
CA THR A 77 13.42 5.63 4.07
C THR A 77 12.91 4.19 4.05
N TRP A 78 12.97 3.52 2.89
CA TRP A 78 12.27 2.25 2.65
C TRP A 78 13.19 1.05 2.38
N LEU A 79 14.40 1.25 1.84
CA LEU A 79 15.32 0.16 1.47
C LEU A 79 16.59 0.07 2.32
N GLY A 80 17.00 1.18 2.94
CA GLY A 80 18.28 1.33 3.60
C GLY A 80 19.41 1.67 2.63
N ILE A 81 20.35 2.52 3.07
CA ILE A 81 21.48 2.97 2.24
C ILE A 81 22.69 2.07 2.50
N VAL A 82 23.43 1.71 1.44
CA VAL A 82 24.74 1.07 1.58
C VAL A 82 25.80 2.11 1.91
N GLN A 83 26.39 2.03 3.12
CA GLN A 83 27.50 2.87 3.53
C GLN A 83 28.66 1.98 3.97
N ARG A 84 29.84 2.19 3.37
CA ARG A 84 31.07 1.41 3.67
C ARG A 84 30.88 -0.11 3.57
N GLY A 85 30.15 -0.57 2.55
CA GLY A 85 29.88 -1.99 2.31
C GLY A 85 28.84 -2.62 3.26
N ARG A 86 28.17 -1.84 4.11
CA ARG A 86 27.07 -2.31 4.97
C ARG A 86 25.79 -1.52 4.68
N ARG A 87 24.68 -2.23 4.48
CA ARG A 87 23.36 -1.60 4.34
C ARG A 87 22.85 -1.18 5.72
N ARG A 88 22.64 0.12 5.91
CA ARG A 88 21.99 0.66 7.12
C ARG A 88 20.52 0.28 7.08
N ARG A 89 19.92 -0.03 8.24
CA ARG A 89 18.48 -0.30 8.31
C ARG A 89 17.67 0.92 7.81
N PRO A 90 16.62 0.70 6.99
CA PRO A 90 15.69 1.76 6.60
C PRO A 90 14.94 2.30 7.82
N LYS A 91 14.30 3.47 7.64
CA LYS A 91 13.38 4.02 8.63
C LYS A 91 12.15 3.12 8.82
N PHE A 92 11.68 2.51 7.74
CA PHE A 92 10.62 1.51 7.74
C PHE A 92 11.09 0.24 7.04
N ASP A 93 11.09 -0.87 7.77
CA ASP A 93 11.50 -2.18 7.25
C ASP A 93 10.62 -2.63 6.08
N VAL A 94 11.19 -3.34 5.09
CA VAL A 94 10.46 -3.85 3.92
C VAL A 94 9.26 -4.69 4.32
N ALA A 95 9.41 -5.54 5.35
CA ALA A 95 8.31 -6.37 5.87
C ALA A 95 7.13 -5.54 6.42
N MET A 96 7.36 -4.26 6.75
CA MET A 96 6.31 -3.37 7.24
C MET A 96 5.42 -2.86 6.11
N TRP A 97 5.97 -2.52 4.94
CA TRP A 97 5.24 -1.87 3.86
C TRP A 97 4.96 -2.77 2.64
N SER A 98 5.63 -3.93 2.55
CA SER A 98 5.29 -4.96 1.58
C SER A 98 3.86 -5.49 1.80
N VAL A 99 3.17 -5.71 0.70
CA VAL A 99 1.84 -6.32 0.61
C VAL A 99 1.85 -7.64 -0.14
N TYR A 100 3.01 -8.19 -0.52
CA TYR A 100 3.13 -9.45 -1.27
C TYR A 100 2.34 -10.60 -0.63
N ASN A 101 2.70 -11.00 0.60
CA ASN A 101 2.02 -12.07 1.33
C ASN A 101 0.54 -11.76 1.55
N ARG A 102 0.18 -10.49 1.78
CA ARG A 102 -1.22 -10.09 1.95
C ARG A 102 -2.04 -10.32 0.69
N VAL A 103 -1.47 -10.06 -0.48
CA VAL A 103 -2.13 -10.27 -1.76
C VAL A 103 -2.27 -11.76 -2.05
N GLU A 104 -1.23 -12.54 -1.76
CA GLU A 104 -1.25 -13.99 -1.86
C GLU A 104 -2.39 -14.60 -1.00
N ASP A 105 -2.47 -14.19 0.27
CA ASP A 105 -3.49 -14.62 1.23
C ASP A 105 -4.89 -13.99 1.00
N ASN A 106 -5.06 -13.18 -0.05
CA ASN A 106 -6.29 -12.43 -0.34
C ASN A 106 -6.78 -11.56 0.84
N LEU A 107 -5.83 -10.99 1.60
CA LEU A 107 -6.06 -10.08 2.70
C LEU A 107 -6.13 -8.62 2.24
N PRO A 108 -6.81 -7.74 3.00
CA PRO A 108 -6.84 -6.32 2.70
C PRO A 108 -5.43 -5.67 2.67
N ARG A 109 -5.15 -4.98 1.56
CA ARG A 109 -3.94 -4.14 1.35
C ARG A 109 -4.03 -2.77 2.02
N THR A 110 -5.26 -2.31 2.25
CA THR A 110 -5.56 -1.04 2.90
C THR A 110 -6.33 -1.28 4.20
N ASN A 111 -6.25 -0.31 5.10
CA ASN A 111 -7.01 -0.24 6.34
C ASN A 111 -8.39 0.42 6.16
N ASN A 112 -8.90 0.54 4.91
CA ASN A 112 -10.16 1.25 4.60
C ASN A 112 -11.36 0.73 5.40
N SER A 113 -11.43 -0.58 5.66
CA SER A 113 -12.49 -1.17 6.48
C SER A 113 -12.43 -0.68 7.92
N VAL A 114 -11.22 -0.62 8.49
CA VAL A 114 -10.96 -0.14 9.85
C VAL A 114 -11.24 1.35 9.94
N GLU A 115 -10.74 2.16 9.00
CA GLU A 115 -11.01 3.59 8.95
C GLU A 115 -12.50 3.89 8.76
N GLY A 116 -13.17 3.15 7.88
CA GLY A 116 -14.61 3.26 7.66
C GLY A 116 -15.40 2.93 8.91
N TRP A 117 -15.03 1.86 9.62
CA TRP A 117 -15.64 1.51 10.90
C TRP A 117 -15.41 2.60 11.95
N HIS A 118 -14.18 3.08 12.11
CA HIS A 118 -13.88 4.16 13.06
C HIS A 118 -14.67 5.43 12.75
N ARG A 119 -14.76 5.86 11.49
CA ARG A 119 -15.56 7.03 11.09
C ARG A 119 -17.05 6.83 11.38
N ALA A 120 -17.60 5.67 11.05
CA ALA A 120 -19.00 5.35 11.33
C ALA A 120 -19.28 5.27 12.83
N PHE A 121 -18.34 4.74 13.61
CA PHE A 121 -18.44 4.69 15.07
C PHE A 121 -18.37 6.10 15.67
N ASP A 122 -17.41 6.93 15.25
CA ASP A 122 -17.26 8.31 15.69
C ASP A 122 -18.52 9.15 15.40
N GLN A 123 -19.08 9.01 14.19
CA GLN A 123 -20.35 9.64 13.82
C GLN A 123 -21.49 9.19 14.74
N ARG A 124 -21.57 7.90 15.10
CA ARG A 124 -22.58 7.35 16.02
C ARG A 124 -22.34 7.75 17.47
N MET A 125 -21.09 8.01 17.86
CA MET A 125 -20.77 8.58 19.17
C MET A 125 -21.31 10.00 19.28
N SER A 126 -21.16 10.80 18.21
CA SER A 126 -21.69 12.17 18.05
C SER A 126 -21.24 13.16 19.13
N VAL A 127 -20.19 12.82 19.89
CA VAL A 127 -19.54 13.67 20.90
C VAL A 127 -18.05 13.33 20.97
N THR A 128 -17.20 14.34 21.10
CA THR A 128 -15.73 14.19 21.18
C THR A 128 -15.27 13.58 22.50
N HIS A 129 -15.98 13.89 23.60
CA HIS A 129 -15.64 13.41 24.95
C HIS A 129 -16.86 12.75 25.61
N PRO A 130 -17.18 11.49 25.26
CA PRO A 130 -18.29 10.76 25.85
C PRO A 130 -18.03 10.46 27.33
N THR A 131 -19.09 10.52 28.15
CA THR A 131 -19.03 9.92 29.49
C THR A 131 -18.86 8.40 29.37
N LEU A 132 -18.28 7.77 30.40
CA LEU A 132 -18.08 6.32 30.42
C LEU A 132 -19.38 5.56 30.15
N GLY A 133 -20.49 5.97 30.76
CA GLY A 133 -21.80 5.34 30.56
C GLY A 133 -22.29 5.42 29.10
N ARG A 134 -22.09 6.57 28.43
CA ARG A 134 -22.44 6.74 27.02
C ARG A 134 -21.54 5.89 26.12
N LEU A 135 -20.25 5.84 26.41
CA LEU A 135 -19.29 4.99 25.70
C LEU A 135 -19.68 3.51 25.82
N VAL A 136 -19.91 3.01 27.04
CA VAL A 136 -20.31 1.61 27.28
C VAL A 136 -21.62 1.28 26.56
N SER A 137 -22.62 2.18 26.61
CA SER A 137 -23.89 1.98 25.90
C SER A 137 -23.70 1.86 24.38
N LYS A 138 -22.85 2.69 23.78
CA LYS A 138 -22.57 2.65 22.35
C LYS A 138 -21.76 1.42 21.94
N LEU A 139 -20.77 1.03 22.74
CA LEU A 139 -20.00 -0.20 22.53
C LEU A 139 -20.89 -1.45 22.60
N ARG A 140 -21.84 -1.53 23.53
CA ARG A 140 -22.81 -2.64 23.57
C ARG A 140 -23.67 -2.73 22.31
N LYS A 141 -24.14 -1.58 21.80
CA LYS A 141 -24.89 -1.55 20.53
C LYS A 141 -24.05 -1.99 19.35
N GLU A 142 -22.76 -1.64 19.35
CA GLU A 142 -21.83 -2.09 18.33
C GLU A 142 -21.56 -3.58 18.36
N GLN A 143 -21.35 -4.12 19.56
CA GLN A 143 -21.17 -5.55 19.74
C GLN A 143 -22.38 -6.31 19.18
N ALA A 144 -23.60 -5.93 19.58
CA ALA A 144 -24.82 -6.57 19.10
C ALA A 144 -24.97 -6.49 17.56
N SER A 145 -24.64 -5.34 16.95
CA SER A 145 -24.66 -5.20 15.48
C SER A 145 -23.59 -6.06 14.80
N THR A 146 -22.44 -6.24 15.43
CA THR A 146 -21.33 -7.04 14.90
C THR A 146 -21.64 -8.53 14.99
N GLU A 147 -22.19 -8.98 16.12
CA GLU A 147 -22.65 -10.36 16.32
C GLU A 147 -23.71 -10.74 15.27
N LEU A 148 -24.69 -9.87 15.01
CA LEU A 148 -25.66 -10.08 13.94
C LEU A 148 -25.01 -10.22 12.56
N MET A 149 -23.98 -9.41 12.27
CA MET A 149 -23.24 -9.51 11.00
C MET A 149 -22.46 -10.82 10.88
N ILE A 150 -21.89 -11.32 11.99
CA ILE A 150 -21.19 -12.62 12.03
C ILE A 150 -22.19 -13.75 11.76
N GLU A 151 -23.37 -13.72 12.39
CA GLU A 151 -24.42 -14.72 12.16
C GLU A 151 -24.91 -14.71 10.71
N GLN A 152 -25.17 -13.53 10.14
CA GLN A 152 -25.53 -13.39 8.72
C GLN A 152 -24.45 -13.99 7.81
N HIS A 153 -23.18 -13.73 8.11
CA HIS A 153 -22.07 -14.31 7.35
C HIS A 153 -22.02 -15.84 7.51
N ALA A 154 -22.26 -16.38 8.71
CA ALA A 154 -22.36 -17.82 8.95
C ALA A 154 -23.53 -18.48 8.18
N MET A 155 -24.62 -17.74 7.95
CA MET A 155 -25.73 -18.14 7.08
C MET A 155 -25.42 -17.99 5.58
N GLY A 156 -24.22 -17.56 5.21
CA GLY A 156 -23.80 -17.39 3.81
C GLY A 156 -24.21 -16.07 3.18
N VAL A 157 -24.74 -15.10 3.95
CA VAL A 157 -25.03 -13.76 3.45
C VAL A 157 -23.72 -13.06 3.09
N ARG A 158 -23.53 -12.77 1.80
CA ARG A 158 -22.34 -12.05 1.33
C ARG A 158 -22.52 -10.55 1.50
N MET A 159 -21.61 -9.95 2.25
CA MET A 159 -21.51 -8.49 2.33
C MET A 159 -21.08 -7.93 0.97
N ARG A 160 -21.79 -6.89 0.50
CA ARG A 160 -21.54 -6.27 -0.80
C ARG A 160 -20.20 -5.53 -0.76
N LYS A 161 -19.20 -6.05 -1.47
CA LYS A 161 -17.96 -5.33 -1.77
C LYS A 161 -18.14 -4.48 -3.02
N ASN A 162 -17.31 -3.46 -3.17
CA ASN A 162 -17.28 -2.69 -4.40
C ASN A 162 -16.58 -3.52 -5.50
N LYS A 163 -17.34 -3.83 -6.55
CA LYS A 163 -16.93 -4.70 -7.66
C LYS A 163 -15.61 -4.28 -8.31
N GLN A 164 -15.32 -2.98 -8.39
CA GLN A 164 -14.07 -2.50 -8.99
C GLN A 164 -12.86 -2.96 -8.18
N TYR A 165 -12.94 -2.88 -6.85
CA TYR A 165 -11.86 -3.35 -5.98
C TYR A 165 -11.69 -4.86 -6.03
N GLU A 166 -12.78 -5.63 -6.17
CA GLU A 166 -12.69 -7.07 -6.35
C GLU A 166 -11.94 -7.43 -7.63
N VAL A 167 -12.28 -6.79 -8.76
CA VAL A 167 -11.60 -7.01 -10.04
C VAL A 167 -10.11 -6.69 -9.94
N VAL A 168 -9.75 -5.55 -9.34
CA VAL A 168 -8.35 -5.15 -9.15
C VAL A 168 -7.60 -6.11 -8.24
N ASN A 169 -8.20 -6.54 -7.12
CA ASN A 169 -7.58 -7.51 -6.21
C ASN A 169 -7.33 -8.85 -6.91
N THR A 170 -8.30 -9.35 -7.68
CA THR A 170 -8.15 -10.60 -8.44
C THR A 170 -7.01 -10.50 -9.46
N ARG A 171 -6.91 -9.37 -10.19
CA ARG A 171 -5.81 -9.15 -11.14
C ARG A 171 -4.45 -9.12 -10.43
N LEU A 172 -4.34 -8.38 -9.33
CA LEU A 172 -3.09 -8.28 -8.58
C LEU A 172 -2.69 -9.61 -7.95
N GLN A 173 -3.64 -10.40 -7.45
CA GLN A 173 -3.37 -11.74 -6.95
C GLN A 173 -2.85 -12.66 -8.06
N ALA A 174 -3.44 -12.60 -9.26
CA ALA A 174 -2.96 -13.36 -10.42
C ALA A 174 -1.54 -12.94 -10.84
N LEU A 175 -1.21 -11.65 -10.77
CA LEU A 175 0.15 -11.14 -11.03
C LEU A 175 1.14 -11.64 -9.97
N VAL A 176 0.81 -11.50 -8.68
CA VAL A 176 1.67 -11.94 -7.57
C VAL A 176 1.96 -13.44 -7.64
N ALA A 177 0.96 -14.26 -7.98
CA ALA A 177 1.10 -15.70 -8.09
C ALA A 177 2.07 -16.16 -9.21
N ARG A 178 2.31 -15.32 -10.22
CA ARG A 178 3.22 -15.61 -11.34
C ARG A 178 4.55 -14.86 -11.25
N TYR A 179 4.83 -14.16 -10.13
CA TYR A 179 6.04 -13.35 -9.96
C TYR A 179 7.33 -14.10 -10.35
N ALA A 180 7.50 -15.34 -9.88
CA ALA A 180 8.70 -16.15 -10.14
C ALA A 180 8.89 -16.56 -11.62
N GLN A 181 7.89 -16.34 -12.48
CA GLN A 181 7.91 -16.71 -13.91
C GLN A 181 8.08 -15.49 -14.82
N ASP A 182 7.78 -14.29 -14.31
CA ASP A 182 7.82 -13.04 -15.07
C ASP A 182 9.20 -12.38 -14.91
N ASP A 183 9.63 -11.65 -15.94
CA ASP A 183 10.68 -10.65 -15.79
C ASP A 183 10.24 -9.59 -14.76
N VAL A 184 11.14 -9.17 -13.88
CA VAL A 184 10.81 -8.29 -12.74
C VAL A 184 10.28 -6.93 -13.23
N LEU A 185 10.85 -6.37 -14.29
CA LEU A 185 10.39 -5.07 -14.81
C LEU A 185 9.02 -5.19 -15.49
N VAL A 186 8.78 -6.30 -16.20
CA VAL A 186 7.46 -6.62 -16.76
C VAL A 186 6.41 -6.77 -15.66
N PHE A 187 6.76 -7.49 -14.58
CA PHE A 187 5.91 -7.66 -13.41
C PHE A 187 5.56 -6.31 -12.76
N LEU A 188 6.56 -5.47 -12.48
CA LEU A 188 6.37 -4.18 -11.83
C LEU A 188 5.47 -3.26 -12.66
N LYS A 189 5.68 -3.18 -13.97
CA LYS A 189 4.83 -2.41 -14.89
C LYS A 189 3.39 -2.95 -14.92
N ALA A 190 3.21 -4.27 -14.96
CA ALA A 190 1.88 -4.88 -14.95
C ALA A 190 1.12 -4.57 -13.65
N VAL A 191 1.80 -4.60 -12.50
CA VAL A 191 1.24 -4.18 -11.22
C VAL A 191 0.89 -2.69 -11.25
N ALA A 192 1.80 -1.83 -11.73
CA ALA A 192 1.61 -0.39 -11.82
C ALA A 192 0.36 0.03 -12.62
N HIS A 193 0.03 -0.69 -13.69
CA HIS A 193 -1.21 -0.46 -14.46
C HIS A 193 -2.50 -0.79 -13.69
N ASN A 194 -2.41 -1.55 -12.60
CA ASN A 194 -3.53 -1.87 -11.71
C ASN A 194 -3.60 -0.95 -10.48
N LEU A 195 -2.69 0.04 -10.35
CA LEU A 195 -2.62 1.01 -9.25
C LEU A 195 -3.29 2.34 -9.58
#